data_AF-A0AAV0AVS4-F1
#
_entry.id   AF-A0AAV0AVS4-F1
#
_cell.length_a   1.000
_cell.length_b   1.000
_cell.length_c   1.000
_cell.angle_alpha   90.00
_cell.angle_beta   90.00
_cell.angle_gamma   90.00
#
_symmetry.space_group_name_H-M   'P 1'
#
loop_
_entity.id
_entity.type
_entity.pdbx_description
1 polymer ?
#
loop_
_entity_poly.entity_id
_entity_poly.type
_entity_poly.pdbx_seq_one_letter_code
_entity_poly.pdbx_strand_id
1 'polypeptide(L)'
;MGSTISLTSTINLIFGSELMDQRTGIILNNELDDFSILGRWNDFNLSPSPLNYPEKGKRPISSISPVIFDRPDGETWCSLVGSGGSRILSFIISTILKLDWGINLLDS
;
A
#
# COMPACT_ATOMS: atom_id res chain seq x y z
N MET A 1 24.92 -14.50 0.16
CA MET A 1 24.03 -13.75 1.06
C MET A 1 23.72 -12.42 0.40
N GLY A 2 22.44 -12.15 0.15
CA GLY A 2 21.96 -10.87 -0.39
C GLY A 2 20.98 -10.25 0.60
N SER A 3 20.89 -8.92 0.61
CA SER A 3 19.86 -8.20 1.37
C SER A 3 18.59 -8.09 0.53
N THR A 4 17.43 -8.33 1.14
CA THR A 4 16.12 -8.17 0.49
C THR A 4 15.46 -6.88 0.98
N ILE A 5 14.86 -6.13 0.07
CA ILE A 5 14.09 -4.91 0.36
C ILE A 5 12.70 -5.02 -0.28
N SER A 6 11.66 -4.71 0.49
CA SER A 6 10.27 -4.66 0.05
C SER A 6 9.76 -3.23 0.27
N LEU A 7 9.38 -2.53 -0.80
CA LEU A 7 9.00 -1.12 -0.75
C LEU A 7 7.82 -0.83 -1.68
N THR A 8 6.79 -0.18 -1.13
CA THR A 8 5.76 0.52 -1.91
C THR A 8 5.85 2.01 -1.57
N SER A 9 5.84 2.86 -2.59
CA SER A 9 5.74 4.31 -2.46
C SER A 9 4.57 4.82 -3.31
N THR A 10 3.95 5.92 -2.90
CA THR A 10 2.75 6.45 -3.53
C THR A 10 2.65 7.97 -3.36
N ILE A 11 1.84 8.59 -4.23
CA ILE A 11 1.29 9.94 -4.06
C ILE A 11 -0.24 9.89 -3.85
N ASN A 12 -0.72 8.72 -3.40
CA ASN A 12 -2.09 8.24 -3.33
C ASN A 12 -2.74 7.97 -4.70
N LEU A 13 -3.60 8.86 -5.20
CA LEU A 13 -4.31 8.64 -6.45
C LEU A 13 -3.41 8.89 -7.67
N ILE A 14 -3.93 8.59 -8.87
CA ILE A 14 -3.24 8.90 -10.13
C ILE A 14 -3.02 10.42 -10.20
N PHE A 15 -1.77 10.84 -10.37
CA PHE A 15 -1.32 12.25 -10.28
C PHE A 15 -1.52 12.93 -8.91
N GLY A 16 -1.84 12.18 -7.86
CA GLY A 16 -1.95 12.68 -6.49
C GLY A 16 -2.97 13.79 -6.35
N SER A 17 -2.52 14.98 -5.95
CA SER A 17 -3.37 16.17 -5.84
C SER A 17 -3.61 16.91 -7.16
N GLU A 18 -3.02 16.44 -8.26
CA GLU A 18 -2.99 17.13 -9.56
C GLU A 18 -2.27 18.50 -9.51
N LEU A 19 -1.57 18.79 -8.41
CA LEU A 19 -0.75 19.98 -8.24
C LEU A 19 0.73 19.65 -8.41
N MET A 20 1.40 20.38 -9.30
CA MET A 20 2.85 20.31 -9.49
C MET A 20 3.49 21.65 -9.11
N ASP A 21 4.53 21.60 -8.28
CA ASP A 21 5.34 22.79 -8.01
C ASP A 21 6.08 23.22 -9.28
N GLN A 22 5.79 24.42 -9.79
CA GLN A 22 6.30 24.88 -11.09
C GLN A 22 7.82 25.06 -11.14
N ARG A 23 8.48 25.21 -9.98
CA ARG A 23 9.92 25.42 -9.92
C ARG A 23 10.70 24.12 -9.85
N THR A 24 10.23 23.15 -9.09
CA THR A 24 10.90 21.86 -8.83
C THR A 24 10.37 20.71 -9.68
N GLY A 25 9.15 20.84 -10.23
CA GLY A 25 8.47 19.78 -10.97
C GLY A 25 7.90 18.67 -10.09
N ILE A 26 7.91 18.83 -8.76
CA ILE A 26 7.38 17.81 -7.83
C ILE A 26 5.85 17.85 -7.86
N ILE A 27 5.24 16.69 -8.11
CA ILE A 27 3.80 16.47 -7.95
C ILE A 27 3.49 16.21 -6.48
N LEU A 28 2.53 16.95 -5.93
CA LEU A 28 2.11 16.83 -4.55
C LEU A 28 1.11 15.68 -4.38
N ASN A 29 1.27 14.89 -3.32
CA ASN A 29 0.32 13.84 -2.97
C ASN A 29 -1.05 14.40 -2.55
N ASN A 30 -2.07 13.56 -2.60
CA ASN A 30 -3.35 13.79 -1.95
C ASN A 30 -3.60 12.74 -0.83
N GLU A 31 -2.58 12.44 -0.03
CA GLU A 31 -2.65 11.40 1.01
C GLU A 31 -3.69 11.72 2.12
N LEU A 32 -4.10 12.99 2.23
CA LEU A 32 -5.16 13.38 3.16
C LEU A 32 -6.51 12.71 2.83
N ASP A 33 -6.72 12.20 1.60
CA ASP A 33 -7.93 11.45 1.24
C ASP A 33 -8.02 10.08 1.94
N ASP A 34 -6.89 9.51 2.38
CA ASP A 34 -6.90 8.24 3.12
C ASP A 34 -7.41 8.39 4.57
N PHE A 35 -7.58 9.61 5.08
CA PHE A 35 -8.30 9.80 6.34
C PHE A 35 -9.79 9.55 6.17
N SER A 36 -10.41 9.01 7.22
CA SER A 36 -11.87 8.93 7.31
C SER A 36 -12.46 10.32 7.55
N ILE A 37 -13.59 10.61 6.90
CA ILE A 37 -14.36 11.83 7.11
C ILE A 37 -15.79 11.42 7.51
N LEU A 38 -16.33 12.00 8.56
CA LEU A 38 -17.72 11.76 8.98
C LEU A 38 -18.67 11.98 7.80
N GLY A 39 -19.41 10.94 7.42
CA GLY A 39 -20.42 11.02 6.35
C GLY A 39 -19.88 10.98 4.91
N ARG A 40 -18.56 10.81 4.69
CA ARG A 40 -17.97 10.62 3.37
C ARG A 40 -17.15 9.32 3.35
N TRP A 41 -17.43 8.48 2.37
CA TRP A 41 -16.61 7.32 2.04
C TRP A 41 -15.34 7.82 1.32
N ASN A 42 -14.17 7.28 1.64
CA ASN A 42 -12.95 7.63 0.88
C ASN A 42 -13.00 7.02 -0.52
N ASP A 43 -12.03 7.37 -1.39
CA ASP A 43 -12.04 6.96 -2.80
C ASP A 43 -11.90 5.44 -3.02
N PHE A 44 -11.64 4.68 -1.95
CA PHE A 44 -11.61 3.22 -1.92
C PHE A 44 -12.83 2.55 -1.24
N ASN A 45 -13.88 3.32 -0.95
CA ASN A 45 -15.11 2.88 -0.27
C ASN A 45 -14.89 2.23 1.11
N LEU A 46 -13.95 2.74 1.91
CA LEU A 46 -13.80 2.33 3.30
C LEU A 46 -14.79 3.09 4.19
N SER A 47 -15.48 2.34 5.07
CA SER A 47 -16.36 2.94 6.08
C SER A 47 -15.57 3.87 7.00
N PRO A 48 -16.12 5.04 7.35
CA PRO A 48 -15.43 5.98 8.21
C PRO A 48 -15.18 5.36 9.59
N SER A 49 -13.92 5.40 10.01
CA SER A 49 -13.50 4.99 11.34
C SER A 49 -13.06 6.22 12.14
N PRO A 50 -13.61 6.46 13.35
CA PRO A 50 -13.15 7.54 14.21
C PRO A 50 -11.64 7.48 14.51
N LEU A 51 -11.06 6.29 14.53
CA LEU A 51 -9.62 6.09 14.73
C LEU A 51 -8.77 6.68 13.60
N ASN A 52 -9.36 6.88 12.42
CA ASN A 52 -8.71 7.43 11.25
C ASN A 52 -9.24 8.82 10.88
N TYR A 53 -9.80 9.58 11.83
CA TYR A 53 -10.10 10.99 11.59
C TYR A 53 -8.81 11.85 11.55
N PRO A 54 -8.79 12.93 10.75
CA PRO A 54 -7.64 13.82 10.65
C PRO A 54 -7.35 14.50 12.00
N GLU A 55 -6.08 14.50 12.38
CA GLU A 55 -5.55 15.23 13.53
C GLU A 55 -4.18 15.82 13.17
N LYS A 56 -3.79 16.91 13.85
CA LYS A 56 -2.51 17.57 13.56
C LYS A 56 -1.34 16.60 13.74
N GLY A 57 -0.57 16.41 12.66
CA GLY A 57 0.62 15.55 12.66
C GLY A 57 0.33 14.04 12.63
N LYS A 58 -0.95 13.63 12.60
CA LYS A 58 -1.34 12.23 12.44
C LYS A 58 -1.04 11.76 11.02
N ARG A 59 -0.73 10.47 10.87
CA ARG A 59 -0.58 9.82 9.57
C ARG A 59 -1.89 9.11 9.20
N PRO A 60 -2.38 9.25 7.97
CA PRO A 60 -3.55 8.49 7.51
C PRO A 60 -3.23 6.99 7.47
N ILE A 61 -4.25 6.16 7.67
CA ILE A 61 -4.13 4.70 7.53
C ILE A 61 -3.91 4.35 6.06
N SER A 62 -2.93 3.48 5.79
CA SER A 62 -2.63 2.96 4.45
C SER A 62 -2.92 1.46 4.36
N SER A 63 -3.30 1.01 3.16
CA SER A 63 -3.39 -0.42 2.82
C SER A 63 -2.05 -1.03 2.37
N ILE A 64 -1.00 -0.20 2.23
CA ILE A 64 0.35 -0.63 1.87
C ILE A 64 0.85 -1.71 2.85
N SER A 65 1.21 -2.87 2.32
CA SER A 65 1.59 -4.04 3.10
C SER A 65 2.83 -4.72 2.51
N PRO A 66 4.03 -4.11 2.53
CA PRO A 66 5.25 -4.74 2.02
C PRO A 66 5.61 -5.94 2.89
N VAL A 67 5.87 -7.10 2.26
CA VAL A 67 6.19 -8.34 2.99
C VAL A 67 7.47 -8.97 2.45
N ILE A 68 8.26 -9.54 3.36
CA ILE A 68 9.39 -10.42 3.08
C ILE A 68 9.13 -11.71 3.85
N PHE A 69 9.24 -12.84 3.18
CA PHE A 69 9.11 -14.16 3.78
C PHE A 69 10.48 -14.84 3.79
N ASP A 70 10.98 -15.14 4.98
CA ASP A 70 12.20 -15.92 5.17
C ASP A 70 11.84 -17.36 5.55
N ARG A 71 12.69 -18.29 5.12
CA ARG A 71 12.64 -19.70 5.53
C ARG A 71 13.24 -19.86 6.91
N PRO A 72 12.95 -20.98 7.60
CA PRO A 72 13.58 -21.30 8.90
C PRO A 72 15.10 -21.37 8.88
N ASP A 73 15.72 -21.61 7.71
CA ASP A 73 17.18 -21.61 7.52
C ASP A 73 17.78 -20.20 7.36
N GLY A 74 16.95 -19.16 7.35
CA GLY A 74 17.35 -17.76 7.20
C GLY A 74 17.50 -17.29 5.75
N GLU A 75 17.19 -18.13 4.76
CA GLU A 75 17.13 -17.70 3.37
C GLU A 75 15.79 -17.02 3.05
N THR A 76 15.82 -15.86 2.39
CA THR A 76 14.59 -15.25 1.87
C THR A 76 13.95 -16.15 0.82
N TRP A 77 12.71 -16.55 1.07
CA TRP A 77 11.89 -17.30 0.13
C TRP A 77 11.29 -16.41 -0.95
N CYS A 78 10.64 -15.32 -0.56
CA CYS A 78 10.05 -14.36 -1.49
C CYS A 78 9.86 -12.98 -0.84
N SER A 79 9.65 -11.97 -1.68
CA SER A 79 9.25 -10.63 -1.28
C SER A 79 8.08 -10.18 -2.14
N LEU A 80 7.03 -9.66 -1.49
CA LEU A 80 5.79 -9.26 -2.14
C LEU A 80 5.46 -7.81 -1.78
N VAL A 81 5.04 -7.07 -2.81
CA VAL A 81 4.53 -5.69 -2.73
C VAL A 81 3.36 -5.55 -3.70
N GLY A 82 2.58 -4.49 -3.56
CA GLY A 82 1.49 -4.20 -4.49
C GLY A 82 1.07 -2.75 -4.47
N SER A 83 0.23 -2.41 -5.43
CA SER A 83 -0.51 -1.16 -5.56
C SER A 83 -2.00 -1.48 -5.80
N GLY A 84 -2.89 -0.49 -5.63
CA GLY A 84 -4.33 -0.68 -5.87
C GLY A 84 -5.22 -0.38 -4.65
N GLY A 85 -4.76 0.48 -3.75
CA GLY A 85 -5.53 0.96 -2.60
C GLY A 85 -6.00 -0.14 -1.68
N SER A 86 -7.30 -0.16 -1.36
CA SER A 86 -7.91 -1.14 -0.44
C SER A 86 -7.69 -2.60 -0.82
N ARG A 87 -7.32 -2.89 -2.07
CA ARG A 87 -7.08 -4.26 -2.56
C ARG A 87 -5.67 -4.78 -2.32
N ILE A 88 -4.72 -3.93 -1.92
CA ILE A 88 -3.30 -4.32 -1.75
C ILE A 88 -3.16 -5.55 -0.84
N LEU A 89 -3.76 -5.49 0.35
CA LEU A 89 -3.69 -6.59 1.32
C LEU A 89 -4.30 -7.88 0.76
N SER A 90 -5.49 -7.80 0.15
CA SER A 90 -6.15 -8.97 -0.43
C SER A 90 -5.36 -9.58 -1.58
N PHE A 91 -4.72 -8.78 -2.42
CA PHE A 91 -3.85 -9.28 -3.48
C PHE A 91 -2.64 -10.01 -2.91
N ILE A 92 -1.98 -9.45 -1.90
CA ILE A 92 -0.82 -10.10 -1.27
C ILE A 92 -1.22 -11.44 -0.65
N ILE A 93 -2.34 -11.49 0.09
CA ILE A 93 -2.86 -12.75 0.64
C ILE A 93 -3.17 -13.75 -0.48
N SER A 94 -3.82 -13.31 -1.56
CA SER A 94 -4.12 -14.17 -2.70
C SER A 94 -2.85 -14.74 -3.33
N THR A 95 -1.79 -13.93 -3.51
CA THR A 95 -0.52 -14.38 -4.06
C THR A 95 0.13 -15.42 -3.14
N ILE A 96 0.15 -15.18 -1.82
CA ILE A 96 0.71 -16.14 -0.85
C ILE A 96 0.00 -17.49 -0.92
N LEU A 97 -1.34 -17.50 -0.96
CA LEU A 97 -2.12 -18.73 -1.05
C LEU A 97 -1.86 -19.49 -2.35
N LYS A 98 -1.70 -18.78 -3.48
CA LYS A 98 -1.34 -19.40 -4.76
C LYS A 98 0.06 -20.03 -4.72
N LEU A 99 1.03 -19.33 -4.12
CA LEU A 99 2.38 -19.88 -3.92
C LEU A 99 2.36 -21.13 -3.04
N ASP A 100 1.55 -21.14 -1.97
CA ASP A 100 1.35 -22.31 -1.11
C ASP A 100 0.73 -23.51 -1.87
N TRP A 101 -0.18 -23.24 -2.82
CA TRP A 101 -0.73 -24.24 -3.74
C TRP A 101 0.22 -24.66 -4.87
N GLY A 102 1.47 -24.18 -4.87
CA GLY A 102 2.48 -24.55 -5.86
C GLY A 102 2.32 -23.85 -7.21
N ILE A 103 1.49 -22.80 -7.30
CA ILE A 103 1.41 -21.95 -8.49
C ILE A 103 2.67 -21.08 -8.53
N ASN A 104 3.27 -20.95 -9.71
CA ASN A 104 4.45 -20.10 -9.88
C ASN A 104 4.12 -18.62 -9.65
N LEU A 105 5.07 -17.84 -9.14
CA LEU A 105 4.89 -16.40 -8.91
C LEU A 105 4.44 -15.64 -10.18
N LEU A 106 4.92 -16.03 -11.37
CA LEU A 106 4.53 -15.39 -12.63
C LEU A 106 3.09 -15.70 -13.06
N ASP A 107 2.53 -16.81 -12.55
CA ASP A 107 1.16 -17.26 -12.80
C ASP A 107 0.21 -16.88 -11.65
N SER A 108 0.74 -16.20 -10.63
CA SER A 108 0.04 -15.84 -9.40
C SER A 108 -0.70 -14.51 -9.45
#